data_AF-A0A916GVR0-F1
#
_entry.id   AF-A0A916GVR0-F1
#
_cell.length_a   1.000
_cell.length_b   1.000
_cell.length_c   1.000
_cell.angle_alpha   90.00
_cell.angle_beta   90.00
_cell.angle_gamma   90.00
#
_symmetry.space_group_name_H-M   'P 1'
#
loop_
_entity.id
_entity.type
_entity.pdbx_description
1 polymer ?
#
loop_
_entity_poly.entity_id
_entity_poly.type
_entity_poly.pdbx_seq_one_letter_code
_entity_poly.pdbx_strand_id
1 'polypeptide(L)'
;LLVERDAPVPLRDLDAWALDAPSRSFLKAQLERGVRVLVPVATRGRLLGVLAAGEKKSEEEFHKEDLDNLVTIANQGALGLEVAALHEQLTRRAEGERDLEIARDLQVSLFPRELPRIAGIELYGVSLPAKVVGGDFYDFLPVDGGFDGRVALVVGDVSGKSIPASLLMVAAKEIVYARAMQDPEPSTVFRESNRRIYEIKRRMFVSLGYFLYDPLQLTLHYSIGGQPLPLVVRGGEAVELPAPVSRLPLGALRDTTYDAKTFWLRKGDLLLFYTDGLNEAMSVENAYFGDERLKASLVRHSAAPLPEMAEEILEDIRQFTFGAEQSDDATFVLLRVTGAKPAPAGSV
;
A
#
# COMPACT_ATOMS: atom_id res chain seq x y z
N LEU A 1 28.16 -8.17 -36.15
CA LEU A 1 29.31 -9.01 -36.57
C LEU A 1 29.46 -10.30 -35.77
N LEU A 2 29.85 -10.30 -34.49
CA LEU A 2 30.04 -11.56 -33.73
C LEU A 2 28.74 -12.39 -33.56
N VAL A 3 27.61 -11.71 -33.34
CA VAL A 3 26.28 -12.35 -33.27
C VAL A 3 25.77 -12.79 -34.64
N GLU A 4 26.02 -11.98 -35.68
CA GLU A 4 25.55 -12.27 -37.04
C GLU A 4 26.32 -13.41 -37.71
N ARG A 5 27.59 -13.61 -37.32
CA ARG A 5 28.41 -14.70 -37.85
C ARG A 5 28.22 -16.02 -37.10
N ASP A 6 27.72 -15.98 -35.86
CA ASP A 6 27.52 -17.14 -34.97
C ASP A 6 28.69 -18.14 -34.98
N ALA A 7 29.91 -17.62 -35.11
CA ALA A 7 31.12 -18.40 -35.33
C ALA A 7 32.34 -17.71 -34.70
N PRO A 8 33.39 -18.48 -34.35
CA PRO A 8 34.67 -17.93 -33.94
C PRO A 8 35.23 -16.97 -34.99
N VAL A 9 35.74 -15.84 -34.53
CA VAL A 9 36.35 -14.81 -35.37
C VAL A 9 37.83 -14.72 -35.03
N PRO A 10 38.72 -15.26 -35.87
CA PRO A 10 40.14 -14.97 -35.80
C PRO A 10 40.35 -13.47 -36.01
N LEU A 11 41.07 -12.82 -35.10
CA LEU A 11 41.27 -11.36 -35.15
C LEU A 11 42.07 -10.92 -36.38
N ARG A 12 42.87 -11.82 -36.96
CA ARG A 12 43.60 -11.60 -38.22
C ARG A 12 42.68 -11.43 -39.44
N ASP A 13 41.46 -11.96 -39.38
CA ASP A 13 40.49 -11.95 -40.49
C ASP A 13 39.56 -10.73 -40.43
N LEU A 14 39.74 -9.86 -39.43
CA LEU A 14 38.97 -8.62 -39.27
C LEU A 14 39.70 -7.45 -39.92
N ASP A 15 39.06 -6.82 -40.91
CA ASP A 15 39.51 -5.54 -41.43
C ASP A 15 39.20 -4.42 -40.42
N ALA A 16 40.23 -3.93 -39.74
CA ALA A 16 40.11 -2.88 -38.74
C ALA A 16 39.51 -1.58 -39.30
N TRP A 17 39.64 -1.30 -40.61
CA TRP A 17 39.11 -0.09 -41.23
C TRP A 17 37.60 -0.13 -41.45
N ALA A 18 36.99 -1.32 -41.45
CA ALA A 18 35.55 -1.53 -41.57
C ALA A 18 34.80 -1.40 -40.23
N LEU A 19 35.51 -1.21 -39.11
CA LEU A 19 34.94 -1.13 -37.76
C LEU A 19 34.80 0.32 -37.26
N ASP A 20 33.79 0.58 -36.44
CA ASP A 20 33.63 1.86 -35.75
C ASP A 20 34.80 2.13 -34.76
N ALA A 21 34.92 3.38 -34.31
CA ALA A 21 36.04 3.78 -33.45
C ALA A 21 36.11 3.00 -32.11
N PRO A 22 34.99 2.74 -31.41
CA PRO A 22 34.99 1.92 -30.19
C PRO A 22 35.44 0.47 -30.45
N SER A 23 34.94 -0.18 -31.51
CA SER A 23 35.30 -1.57 -31.81
C SER A 23 36.77 -1.71 -32.21
N ARG A 24 37.32 -0.71 -32.92
CA ARG A 24 38.77 -0.63 -33.20
C ARG A 24 39.60 -0.54 -31.92
N SER A 25 39.18 0.32 -30.98
CA SER A 25 39.86 0.45 -29.68
C SER A 25 39.80 -0.84 -28.88
N PHE A 26 38.65 -1.53 -28.87
CA PHE A 26 38.49 -2.84 -28.24
C PHE A 26 39.41 -3.88 -28.87
N LEU A 27 39.41 -4.00 -30.20
CA LEU A 27 40.22 -4.96 -30.94
C LEU A 27 41.72 -4.75 -30.71
N LYS A 28 42.18 -3.48 -30.72
CA LYS A 28 43.56 -3.13 -30.38
C LYS A 28 43.94 -3.60 -28.98
N ALA A 29 43.09 -3.35 -27.98
CA ALA A 29 43.32 -3.79 -26.61
C ALA A 29 43.36 -5.32 -26.47
N GLN A 30 42.55 -6.07 -27.24
CA GLN A 30 42.61 -7.54 -27.20
C GLN A 30 43.89 -8.08 -27.86
N LEU A 31 44.33 -7.49 -28.97
CA LEU A 31 45.59 -7.86 -29.62
C LEU A 31 46.80 -7.61 -28.73
N GLU A 32 46.83 -6.47 -28.01
CA GLU A 32 47.86 -6.13 -27.01
C GLU A 32 47.90 -7.14 -25.85
N ARG A 33 46.77 -7.78 -25.54
CA ARG A 33 46.66 -8.86 -24.54
C ARG A 33 46.98 -10.25 -25.10
N GLY A 34 47.44 -10.35 -26.35
CA GLY A 34 47.82 -11.61 -26.99
C GLY A 34 46.63 -12.45 -27.46
N VAL A 35 45.42 -11.88 -27.55
CA VAL A 35 44.24 -12.60 -28.06
C VAL A 35 44.39 -12.84 -29.57
N ARG A 36 43.98 -14.02 -30.03
CA ARG A 36 44.02 -14.44 -31.43
C ARG A 36 42.65 -14.77 -31.99
N VAL A 37 41.75 -15.30 -31.16
CA VAL A 37 40.39 -15.67 -31.56
C VAL A 37 39.38 -15.12 -30.55
N LEU A 38 38.29 -14.56 -31.06
CA LEU A 38 37.12 -14.20 -30.28
C LEU A 38 35.97 -15.16 -30.61
N VAL A 39 35.39 -15.79 -29.60
CA VAL A 39 34.24 -16.67 -29.76
C VAL A 39 33.02 -16.02 -29.10
N PRO A 40 31.92 -15.81 -29.83
CA PRO A 40 30.71 -15.24 -29.23
C PRO A 40 30.16 -16.17 -28.16
N VAL A 41 29.88 -15.62 -26.98
CA VAL A 41 29.09 -16.28 -25.95
C VAL A 41 27.68 -15.71 -26.08
N ALA A 42 26.81 -16.42 -26.82
CA ALA A 42 25.49 -15.94 -27.18
C ALA A 42 24.42 -17.01 -26.95
N THR A 43 23.19 -16.56 -26.68
CA THR A 43 22.00 -17.42 -26.53
C THR A 43 20.82 -16.74 -27.21
N ARG A 44 20.01 -17.48 -27.97
CA ARG A 44 18.80 -16.98 -28.67
C ARG A 44 19.01 -15.66 -29.44
N GLY A 45 20.15 -15.51 -30.11
CA GLY A 45 20.49 -14.31 -30.90
C GLY A 45 20.94 -13.10 -30.08
N ARG A 46 21.12 -13.22 -28.75
CA ARG A 46 21.66 -12.17 -27.88
C ARG A 46 23.10 -12.49 -27.47
N LEU A 47 24.04 -11.57 -27.72
CA LEU A 47 25.40 -11.65 -27.20
C LEU A 47 25.37 -11.43 -25.67
N LEU A 48 25.84 -12.40 -24.90
CA LEU A 48 26.04 -12.27 -23.46
C LEU A 48 27.48 -11.84 -23.15
N GLY A 49 28.42 -12.22 -23.99
CA GLY A 49 29.84 -11.88 -23.83
C GLY A 49 30.69 -12.46 -24.95
N VAL A 50 32.00 -12.44 -24.76
CA VAL A 50 32.97 -12.97 -25.72
C VAL A 50 34.02 -13.77 -24.97
N LEU A 51 34.27 -15.00 -25.42
CA LEU A 51 35.39 -15.82 -24.97
C LEU A 51 36.60 -15.46 -25.85
N ALA A 52 37.68 -15.01 -25.21
CA ALA A 52 38.91 -14.61 -25.88
C ALA A 52 39.98 -15.70 -25.69
N ALA A 53 40.45 -16.27 -26.80
CA ALA A 53 41.54 -17.24 -26.79
C ALA A 53 42.83 -16.60 -27.31
N GLY A 54 43.90 -16.71 -26.52
CA GLY A 54 45.25 -16.29 -26.89
C GLY A 54 45.99 -17.35 -27.71
N GLU A 55 47.31 -17.22 -27.80
CA GLU A 55 48.13 -18.20 -28.51
C GLU A 55 48.09 -19.60 -27.87
N LYS A 56 48.13 -20.64 -28.71
CA LYS A 56 48.26 -22.03 -28.25
C LYS A 56 49.67 -22.22 -27.68
N LYS A 57 49.79 -23.00 -26.61
CA LYS A 57 51.10 -23.37 -26.02
C LYS A 57 51.98 -24.19 -26.97
N SER A 58 51.37 -24.85 -27.96
CA SER A 58 52.10 -25.56 -29.03
C SER A 58 52.66 -24.63 -30.11
N GLU A 59 52.35 -23.32 -30.04
CA GLU A 59 52.68 -22.30 -31.06
C GLU A 59 52.03 -22.54 -32.44
N GLU A 60 51.21 -23.58 -32.59
CA GLU A 60 50.44 -23.88 -33.81
C GLU A 60 49.19 -23.01 -33.93
N GLU A 61 48.69 -22.87 -35.16
CA GLU A 61 47.41 -22.20 -35.42
C GLU A 61 46.21 -22.97 -34.85
N PHE A 62 45.10 -22.28 -34.61
CA PHE A 62 43.83 -22.93 -34.25
C PHE A 62 43.29 -23.71 -35.44
N HIS A 63 43.17 -25.03 -35.28
CA HIS A 63 42.50 -25.90 -36.23
C HIS A 63 40.99 -25.90 -35.99
N LYS A 64 40.24 -26.44 -36.95
CA LYS A 64 38.78 -26.51 -36.89
C LYS A 64 38.27 -27.16 -35.60
N GLU A 65 38.90 -28.25 -35.18
CA GLU A 65 38.53 -28.97 -33.96
C GLU A 65 38.73 -28.12 -32.68
N ASP A 66 39.78 -27.29 -32.63
CA ASP A 66 39.98 -26.35 -31.51
C ASP A 66 38.88 -25.29 -31.46
N LEU A 67 38.50 -24.76 -32.63
CA LEU A 67 37.45 -23.75 -32.75
C LEU A 67 36.09 -24.33 -32.38
N ASP A 68 35.76 -25.54 -32.84
CA ASP A 68 34.51 -26.25 -32.51
C ASP A 68 34.42 -26.52 -31.00
N ASN A 69 35.55 -26.88 -30.36
CA ASN A 69 35.63 -27.03 -28.91
C ASN A 69 35.42 -25.69 -28.18
N LEU A 70 36.03 -24.60 -28.64
CA LEU A 70 35.82 -23.27 -28.04
C LEU A 70 34.37 -22.79 -28.21
N VAL A 71 33.72 -23.08 -29.33
CA VAL A 71 32.27 -22.82 -29.53
C VAL A 71 31.45 -23.62 -28.53
N THR A 72 31.77 -24.90 -28.34
CA THR A 72 31.06 -25.74 -27.37
C THR A 72 31.17 -25.17 -25.95
N ILE A 73 32.38 -24.76 -25.55
CA ILE A 73 32.63 -24.09 -24.26
C ILE A 73 31.87 -22.77 -24.17
N ALA A 74 31.88 -21.96 -25.24
CA ALA A 74 31.18 -20.68 -25.28
C ALA A 74 29.67 -20.85 -25.17
N ASN A 75 29.08 -21.85 -25.83
CA ASN A 75 27.65 -22.14 -25.77
C ASN A 75 27.23 -22.67 -24.40
N GLN A 76 28.01 -23.57 -23.79
CA GLN A 76 27.78 -24.03 -22.42
C GLN A 76 27.92 -22.88 -21.42
N GLY A 77 28.93 -22.02 -21.60
CA GLY A 77 29.12 -20.81 -20.81
C GLY A 77 27.96 -19.82 -20.96
N ALA A 78 27.41 -19.66 -22.17
CA ALA A 78 26.27 -18.80 -22.43
C ALA A 78 25.02 -19.26 -21.66
N LEU A 79 24.73 -20.56 -21.68
CA LEU A 79 23.63 -21.13 -20.91
C LEU A 79 23.85 -20.95 -19.40
N GLY A 80 25.06 -21.21 -18.90
CA GLY A 80 25.41 -21.01 -17.49
C GLY A 80 25.24 -19.56 -17.03
N LEU A 81 25.64 -18.59 -17.86
CA LEU A 81 25.44 -17.17 -17.60
C LEU A 81 23.97 -16.76 -17.61
N GLU A 82 23.16 -17.31 -18.53
CA GLU A 82 21.72 -17.07 -18.59
C GLU A 82 21.02 -17.62 -17.33
N VAL A 83 21.36 -18.84 -16.92
CA VAL A 83 20.85 -19.44 -15.68
C VAL A 83 21.27 -18.63 -14.45
N ALA A 84 22.53 -18.19 -14.38
CA ALA A 84 23.01 -17.38 -13.26
C ALA A 84 22.27 -16.03 -13.18
N ALA A 85 22.07 -15.35 -14.32
CA ALA A 85 21.33 -14.09 -14.37
C ALA A 85 19.86 -14.26 -13.99
N LEU A 86 19.20 -15.33 -14.47
CA LEU A 86 17.83 -15.67 -14.08
C LEU A 86 17.75 -15.98 -12.58
N HIS A 87 18.71 -16.75 -12.05
CA HIS A 87 18.77 -17.06 -10.64
C HIS A 87 18.93 -15.79 -9.79
N GLU A 88 19.82 -14.88 -10.18
CA GLU A 88 20.00 -13.59 -9.50
C GLU A 88 18.72 -12.75 -9.54
N GLN A 89 18.02 -12.69 -10.67
CA GLN A 89 16.74 -11.98 -10.79
C GLN A 89 15.66 -12.59 -9.87
N LEU A 90 15.57 -13.91 -9.82
CA LEU A 90 14.63 -14.61 -8.94
C LEU A 90 14.96 -14.36 -7.47
N THR A 91 16.24 -14.41 -7.09
CA THR A 91 16.67 -14.15 -5.70
C THR A 91 16.35 -12.72 -5.29
N ARG A 92 16.68 -11.71 -6.09
CA ARG A 92 16.35 -10.31 -5.78
C ARG A 92 14.83 -10.08 -5.68
N ARG A 93 14.05 -10.75 -6.53
CA ARG A 93 12.58 -10.69 -6.45
C ARG A 93 12.06 -11.33 -5.17
N ALA A 94 12.58 -12.51 -4.81
CA ALA A 94 12.21 -13.21 -3.58
C ALA A 94 12.58 -12.41 -2.32
N GLU A 95 13.74 -11.75 -2.32
CA GLU A 95 14.14 -10.83 -1.24
C GLU A 95 13.15 -9.66 -1.12
N GLY A 96 12.78 -9.02 -2.24
CA GLY A 96 11.80 -7.94 -2.23
C GLY A 96 10.38 -8.38 -1.80
N GLU A 97 9.94 -9.56 -2.22
CA GLU A 97 8.66 -10.15 -1.77
C GLU A 97 8.69 -10.42 -0.26
N ARG A 98 9.80 -10.92 0.27
CA ARG A 98 9.99 -11.15 1.71
C ARG A 98 9.99 -9.84 2.52
N ASP A 99 10.64 -8.79 2.04
CA ASP A 99 10.60 -7.48 2.70
C ASP A 99 9.18 -6.90 2.73
N LEU A 100 8.40 -7.10 1.67
CA LEU A 100 6.99 -6.70 1.61
C LEU A 100 6.11 -7.51 2.57
N GLU A 101 6.34 -8.82 2.71
CA GLU A 101 5.65 -9.66 3.71
C GLU A 101 5.93 -9.16 5.14
N ILE A 102 7.19 -8.86 5.45
CA ILE A 102 7.57 -8.30 6.76
C ILE A 102 6.87 -6.96 7.00
N ALA A 103 6.82 -6.08 5.99
CA ALA A 103 6.14 -4.80 6.09
C ALA A 103 4.62 -4.96 6.32
N ARG A 104 4.01 -5.94 5.66
CA ARG A 104 2.60 -6.30 5.87
C ARG A 104 2.35 -6.80 7.29
N ASP A 105 3.17 -7.72 7.79
CA ASP A 105 3.00 -8.27 9.13
C ASP A 105 3.13 -7.17 10.21
N LEU A 106 4.10 -6.26 10.03
CA LEU A 106 4.23 -5.09 10.90
C LEU A 106 3.00 -4.19 10.81
N GLN A 107 2.50 -3.89 9.61
CA GLN A 107 1.30 -3.07 9.43
C GLN A 107 0.06 -3.70 10.07
N VAL A 108 -0.18 -4.99 9.85
CA VAL A 108 -1.29 -5.73 10.46
C VAL A 108 -1.20 -5.68 11.99
N SER A 109 0.01 -5.72 12.55
CA SER A 109 0.22 -5.64 14.00
C SER A 109 -0.14 -4.29 14.62
N LEU A 110 -0.29 -3.23 13.81
CA LEU A 110 -0.68 -1.89 14.26
C LEU A 110 -2.19 -1.72 14.40
N PHE A 111 -2.99 -2.60 13.81
CA PHE A 111 -4.44 -2.60 13.97
C PHE A 111 -4.83 -3.22 15.32
N PRO A 112 -6.00 -2.86 15.89
CA PRO A 112 -6.51 -3.49 17.09
C PRO A 112 -6.62 -5.02 16.92
N ARG A 113 -5.83 -5.79 17.69
CA ARG A 113 -5.87 -7.26 17.67
C ARG A 113 -7.21 -7.81 18.14
N GLU A 114 -7.78 -7.14 19.13
CA GLU A 114 -9.12 -7.40 19.65
C GLU A 114 -9.84 -6.05 19.72
N LEU A 115 -11.11 -6.05 19.33
CA LEU A 115 -11.94 -4.86 19.44
C LEU A 115 -12.24 -4.58 20.92
N PRO A 116 -12.03 -3.34 21.39
CA PRO A 116 -12.27 -3.00 22.79
C PRO A 116 -13.76 -3.10 23.11
N ARG A 117 -14.06 -3.53 24.34
CA ARG A 117 -15.42 -3.45 24.87
C ARG A 117 -15.66 -2.05 25.41
N ILE A 118 -16.56 -1.31 24.78
CA ILE A 118 -16.88 0.06 25.14
C ILE A 118 -18.34 0.13 25.56
N ALA A 119 -18.61 0.76 26.70
CA ALA A 119 -19.96 0.84 27.22
C ALA A 119 -20.92 1.55 26.23
N GLY A 120 -22.07 0.94 25.99
CA GLY A 120 -23.14 1.54 25.20
C GLY A 120 -23.02 1.40 23.69
N ILE A 121 -21.98 0.73 23.19
CA ILE A 121 -21.79 0.47 21.76
C ILE A 121 -21.28 -0.96 21.50
N GLU A 122 -21.61 -1.46 20.32
CA GLU A 122 -20.96 -2.61 19.67
C GLU A 122 -20.12 -2.09 18.50
N LEU A 123 -19.01 -2.76 18.22
CA LEU A 123 -18.07 -2.35 17.19
C LEU A 123 -17.67 -3.53 16.31
N TYR A 124 -17.43 -3.24 15.03
CA TYR A 124 -16.75 -4.14 14.12
C TYR A 124 -15.93 -3.32 13.12
N GLY A 125 -14.68 -3.71 12.89
CA GLY A 125 -13.76 -2.99 12.01
C GLY A 125 -13.17 -3.91 10.96
N VAL A 126 -13.00 -3.38 9.75
CA VAL A 126 -12.44 -4.08 8.59
C VAL A 126 -11.45 -3.15 7.88
N SER A 127 -10.31 -3.68 7.47
CA SER A 127 -9.36 -2.99 6.59
C SER A 127 -8.83 -4.00 5.56
N LEU A 128 -9.05 -3.70 4.29
CA LEU A 128 -8.68 -4.53 3.14
C LEU A 128 -7.73 -3.73 2.25
N PRO A 129 -6.41 -3.99 2.29
CA PRO A 129 -5.46 -3.29 1.44
C PRO A 129 -5.54 -3.79 -0.01
N ALA A 130 -5.47 -2.87 -0.98
CA ALA A 130 -5.44 -3.17 -2.41
C ALA A 130 -4.08 -3.68 -2.90
N LYS A 131 -3.01 -3.47 -2.11
CA LYS A 131 -1.66 -3.98 -2.34
C LYS A 131 -1.17 -4.73 -1.10
N VAL A 132 0.10 -5.17 -1.10
CA VAL A 132 0.67 -5.91 0.04
C VAL A 132 0.63 -5.07 1.34
N VAL A 133 0.79 -3.75 1.21
CA VAL A 133 0.63 -2.77 2.30
C VAL A 133 -0.24 -1.60 1.82
N GLY A 134 -1.08 -1.10 2.72
CA GLY A 134 -2.01 0.01 2.45
C GLY A 134 -1.63 1.35 3.08
N GLY A 135 -2.30 2.43 2.68
CA GLY A 135 -2.31 3.75 3.32
C GLY A 135 -3.42 3.91 4.37
N ASP A 136 -4.46 3.08 4.28
CA ASP A 136 -5.59 3.10 5.21
C ASP A 136 -5.27 2.58 6.62
N PHE A 137 -6.00 3.12 7.61
CA PHE A 137 -5.97 2.64 8.99
C PHE A 137 -7.23 2.99 9.77
N TYR A 138 -7.49 2.24 10.85
CA TYR A 138 -8.41 2.64 11.90
C TYR A 138 -7.85 2.28 13.28
N ASP A 139 -8.32 2.98 14.32
CA ASP A 139 -7.94 2.69 15.71
C ASP A 139 -8.99 3.16 16.72
N PHE A 140 -8.91 2.63 17.94
CA PHE A 140 -9.73 3.01 19.09
C PHE A 140 -8.84 3.47 20.25
N LEU A 141 -8.91 4.75 20.58
CA LEU A 141 -7.99 5.40 21.51
C LEU A 141 -8.66 5.62 22.88
N PRO A 142 -8.15 5.00 23.96
CA PRO A 142 -8.69 5.16 25.31
C PRO A 142 -8.23 6.50 25.93
N VAL A 143 -8.80 7.61 25.48
CA VAL A 143 -8.34 8.97 25.82
C VAL A 143 -8.43 9.33 27.30
N ASP A 144 -9.30 8.64 28.05
CA ASP A 144 -9.42 8.81 29.51
C ASP A 144 -8.63 7.74 30.29
N GLY A 145 -7.57 7.17 29.70
CA GLY A 145 -6.69 6.18 30.34
C GLY A 145 -7.24 4.75 30.37
N GLY A 146 -8.41 4.51 29.77
CA GLY A 146 -9.03 3.19 29.60
C GLY A 146 -10.28 3.23 28.73
N PHE A 147 -10.88 2.07 28.45
CA PHE A 147 -12.10 1.95 27.62
C PHE A 147 -13.41 2.09 28.42
N ASP A 148 -13.32 2.45 29.71
CA ASP A 148 -14.47 2.71 30.58
C ASP A 148 -15.01 4.14 30.45
N GLY A 149 -14.20 5.07 29.92
CA GLY A 149 -14.53 6.48 29.74
C GLY A 149 -14.84 6.83 28.29
N ARG A 150 -14.45 8.04 27.87
CA ARG A 150 -14.54 8.43 26.46
C ARG A 150 -13.50 7.68 25.64
N VAL A 151 -13.84 7.37 24.41
CA VAL A 151 -12.97 6.67 23.47
C VAL A 151 -13.02 7.38 22.13
N ALA A 152 -11.87 7.61 21.51
CA ALA A 152 -11.82 8.15 20.17
C ALA A 152 -11.73 7.02 19.13
N LEU A 153 -12.65 7.00 18.17
CA LEU A 153 -12.49 6.23 16.94
C LEU A 153 -11.75 7.09 15.91
N VAL A 154 -10.76 6.50 15.27
CA VAL A 154 -10.01 7.13 14.18
C VAL A 154 -10.14 6.26 12.93
N VAL A 155 -10.42 6.88 11.78
CA VAL A 155 -10.36 6.24 10.47
C VAL A 155 -9.58 7.18 9.56
N GLY A 156 -8.57 6.67 8.86
CA GLY A 156 -7.74 7.50 8.00
C GLY A 156 -7.22 6.77 6.77
N ASP A 157 -6.80 7.56 5.80
CA ASP A 157 -6.19 7.17 4.54
C ASP A 157 -5.06 8.17 4.22
N VAL A 158 -3.95 7.66 3.71
CA VAL A 158 -2.79 8.44 3.33
C VAL A 158 -2.67 8.51 1.82
N SER A 159 -2.56 9.74 1.29
CA SER A 159 -2.37 9.97 -0.13
C SER A 159 -1.18 9.20 -0.71
N GLY A 160 -1.43 8.37 -1.72
CA GLY A 160 -0.43 7.51 -2.36
C GLY A 160 -0.68 6.04 -2.07
N LYS A 161 0.19 5.15 -2.57
CA LYS A 161 0.05 3.70 -2.36
C LYS A 161 1.43 3.09 -2.07
N SER A 162 1.45 1.84 -1.62
CA SER A 162 2.67 1.07 -1.35
C SER A 162 3.47 1.58 -0.13
N ILE A 163 4.74 1.17 -0.02
CA ILE A 163 5.60 1.38 1.16
C ILE A 163 5.68 2.84 1.66
N PRO A 164 5.82 3.88 0.81
CA PRO A 164 5.91 5.25 1.33
C PRO A 164 4.62 5.72 2.01
N ALA A 165 3.46 5.30 1.49
CA ALA A 165 2.16 5.61 2.09
C ALA A 165 1.99 4.88 3.42
N SER A 166 2.36 3.59 3.50
CA SER A 166 2.27 2.82 4.74
C SER A 166 3.15 3.38 5.86
N LEU A 167 4.36 3.86 5.56
CA LEU A 167 5.22 4.49 6.56
C LEU A 167 4.64 5.80 7.10
N LEU A 168 4.05 6.63 6.22
CA LEU A 168 3.39 7.86 6.65
C LEU A 168 2.09 7.56 7.41
N MET A 169 1.38 6.48 7.07
CA MET A 169 0.23 6.00 7.84
C MET A 169 0.62 5.71 9.28
N VAL A 170 1.70 4.95 9.50
CA VAL A 170 2.19 4.66 10.87
C VAL A 170 2.50 5.95 11.62
N ALA A 171 3.21 6.88 10.97
CA ALA A 171 3.53 8.17 11.59
C ALA A 171 2.25 8.98 11.92
N ALA A 172 1.28 9.02 11.01
CA ALA A 172 0.03 9.75 11.20
C ALA A 172 -0.78 9.16 12.36
N LYS A 173 -0.92 7.83 12.43
CA LYS A 173 -1.57 7.11 13.52
C LYS A 173 -0.96 7.45 14.88
N GLU A 174 0.36 7.38 15.00
CA GLU A 174 1.07 7.69 16.25
C GLU A 174 1.01 9.17 16.64
N ILE A 175 1.03 10.08 15.66
CA ILE A 175 0.84 11.50 15.91
C ILE A 175 -0.56 11.74 16.49
N VAL A 176 -1.60 11.22 15.84
CA VAL A 176 -2.99 11.38 16.29
C VAL A 176 -3.16 10.76 17.67
N TYR A 177 -2.61 9.57 17.91
CA TYR A 177 -2.59 8.93 19.23
C TYR A 177 -1.99 9.86 20.28
N ALA A 178 -0.76 10.33 20.06
CA ALA A 178 -0.07 11.18 21.03
C ALA A 178 -0.82 12.48 21.32
N ARG A 179 -1.49 13.08 20.32
CA ARG A 179 -2.31 14.28 20.51
C ARG A 179 -3.60 13.99 21.26
N ALA A 180 -4.28 12.91 20.92
CA ALA A 180 -5.51 12.50 21.59
C ALA A 180 -5.30 12.19 23.08
N MET A 181 -4.14 11.65 23.46
CA MET A 181 -3.79 11.42 24.87
C MET A 181 -3.47 12.71 25.65
N GLN A 182 -3.11 13.80 24.97
CA GLN A 182 -2.80 15.09 25.60
C GLN A 182 -4.05 15.96 25.73
N ASP A 183 -4.78 16.12 24.63
CA ASP A 183 -6.05 16.84 24.57
C ASP A 183 -6.95 16.12 23.56
N PRO A 184 -8.00 15.41 24.00
CA PRO A 184 -8.87 14.63 23.11
C PRO A 184 -9.85 15.50 22.31
N GLU A 185 -9.86 16.81 22.49
CA GLU A 185 -10.69 17.73 21.71
C GLU A 185 -10.40 17.59 20.20
N PRO A 186 -11.37 17.15 19.36
CA PRO A 186 -11.16 16.85 17.95
C PRO A 186 -10.52 17.98 17.16
N SER A 187 -10.95 19.22 17.41
CA SER A 187 -10.40 20.41 16.75
C SER A 187 -8.93 20.67 17.11
N THR A 188 -8.51 20.36 18.35
CA THR A 188 -7.12 20.42 18.79
C THR A 188 -6.30 19.30 18.19
N VAL A 189 -6.76 18.06 18.28
CA VAL A 189 -6.10 16.88 17.70
C VAL A 189 -5.82 17.10 16.21
N PHE A 190 -6.81 17.58 15.45
CA PHE A 190 -6.67 17.87 14.03
C PHE A 190 -5.62 18.94 13.75
N ARG A 191 -5.70 20.09 14.43
CA ARG A 191 -4.80 21.22 14.21
C ARG A 191 -3.35 20.86 14.50
N GLU A 192 -3.09 20.16 15.60
CA GLU A 192 -1.74 19.77 16.00
C GLU A 192 -1.17 18.65 15.12
N SER A 193 -2.00 17.66 14.78
CA SER A 193 -1.61 16.57 13.88
C SER A 193 -1.31 17.11 12.47
N ASN A 194 -2.13 18.02 11.95
CA ASN A 194 -1.93 18.68 10.66
C ASN A 194 -0.55 19.32 10.52
N ARG A 195 -0.13 20.11 11.53
CA ARG A 195 1.17 20.76 11.53
C ARG A 195 2.30 19.75 11.48
N ARG A 196 2.19 18.68 12.27
CA ARG A 196 3.24 17.65 12.33
C ARG A 196 3.34 16.84 11.04
N ILE A 197 2.21 16.43 10.47
CA ILE A 197 2.15 15.71 9.20
C ILE A 197 2.75 16.56 8.07
N TYR A 198 2.40 17.85 7.99
CA TYR A 198 2.95 18.78 7.00
C TYR A 198 4.48 18.88 7.05
N GLU A 199 5.06 18.83 8.25
CA GLU A 199 6.52 18.92 8.47
C GLU A 199 7.25 17.65 8.09
N ILE A 200 6.66 16.47 8.32
CA ILE A 200 7.29 15.17 8.01
C ILE A 200 7.46 15.00 6.51
N LYS A 201 6.40 15.27 5.74
CA LYS A 201 6.44 15.07 4.29
C LYS A 201 5.53 16.05 3.57
N ARG A 202 6.14 17.10 3.02
CA ARG A 202 5.43 18.03 2.12
C ARG A 202 4.86 17.27 0.92
N ARG A 203 3.67 17.68 0.46
CA ARG A 203 2.91 17.11 -0.67
C ARG A 203 2.31 15.72 -0.44
N MET A 204 2.41 15.19 0.78
CA MET A 204 1.56 14.08 1.20
C MET A 204 0.56 14.60 2.22
N PHE A 205 -0.63 14.02 2.22
CA PHE A 205 -1.70 14.38 3.11
C PHE A 205 -2.41 13.13 3.62
N VAL A 206 -3.15 13.32 4.71
CA VAL A 206 -3.91 12.26 5.38
C VAL A 206 -5.36 12.71 5.43
N SER A 207 -6.22 11.96 4.75
CA SER A 207 -7.66 12.04 4.96
C SER A 207 -7.94 11.38 6.31
N LEU A 208 -8.50 12.10 7.28
CA LEU A 208 -8.76 11.61 8.64
C LEU A 208 -10.18 11.94 9.11
N GLY A 209 -10.82 10.99 9.78
CA GLY A 209 -11.96 11.21 10.68
C GLY A 209 -11.56 10.87 12.11
N TYR A 210 -11.86 11.75 13.05
CA TYR A 210 -11.66 11.52 14.50
C TYR A 210 -12.97 11.75 15.22
N PHE A 211 -13.40 10.75 15.97
CA PHE A 211 -14.72 10.69 16.58
C PHE A 211 -14.60 10.34 18.06
N LEU A 212 -14.68 11.34 18.91
CA LEU A 212 -14.68 11.20 20.37
C LEU A 212 -16.09 10.80 20.84
N TYR A 213 -16.24 9.54 21.25
CA TYR A 213 -17.47 9.00 21.80
C TYR A 213 -17.53 9.18 23.31
N ASP A 214 -18.64 9.71 23.81
CA ASP A 214 -18.96 9.80 25.24
C ASP A 214 -20.09 8.82 25.60
N PRO A 215 -19.81 7.77 26.39
CA PRO A 215 -20.80 6.75 26.75
C PRO A 215 -21.83 7.21 27.80
N LEU A 216 -21.55 8.27 28.56
CA LEU A 216 -22.47 8.82 29.54
C LEU A 216 -23.49 9.72 28.86
N GLN A 217 -23.03 10.60 27.97
CA GLN A 217 -23.90 11.54 27.27
C GLN A 217 -24.51 10.96 25.99
N LEU A 218 -24.02 9.81 25.51
CA LEU A 218 -24.32 9.26 24.19
C LEU A 218 -24.12 10.31 23.08
N THR A 219 -22.93 10.88 23.05
CA THR A 219 -22.56 11.85 22.02
C THR A 219 -21.34 11.37 21.24
N LEU A 220 -21.28 11.83 20.00
CA LEU A 220 -20.10 11.74 19.15
C LEU A 220 -19.64 13.16 18.85
N HIS A 221 -18.47 13.53 19.36
CA HIS A 221 -17.83 14.81 19.08
C HIS A 221 -16.70 14.60 18.07
N TYR A 222 -16.70 15.29 16.94
CA TYR A 222 -15.84 14.90 15.82
C TYR A 222 -15.37 16.05 14.93
N SER A 223 -14.24 15.79 14.26
CA SER A 223 -13.72 16.54 13.13
C SER A 223 -13.43 15.57 11.99
N ILE A 224 -13.58 16.02 10.74
CA ILE A 224 -13.39 15.21 9.52
C ILE A 224 -12.64 16.07 8.51
N GLY A 225 -11.56 15.54 7.94
CA GLY A 225 -10.76 16.18 6.91
C GLY A 225 -10.42 15.20 5.82
N GLY A 226 -10.84 15.44 4.58
CA GLY A 226 -10.64 14.54 3.44
C GLY A 226 -11.56 13.31 3.41
N GLN A 227 -11.79 12.63 4.53
CA GLN A 227 -12.60 11.40 4.59
C GLN A 227 -14.07 11.64 4.20
N PRO A 228 -14.77 10.63 3.62
CA PRO A 228 -16.22 10.64 3.45
C PRO A 228 -16.97 10.92 4.76
N LEU A 229 -18.19 11.46 4.66
CA LEU A 229 -19.03 11.65 5.85
C LEU A 229 -19.56 10.29 6.31
N PRO A 230 -19.47 9.96 7.61
CA PRO A 230 -20.03 8.73 8.12
C PRO A 230 -21.55 8.67 7.87
N LEU A 231 -22.03 7.48 7.54
CA LEU A 231 -23.45 7.22 7.39
C LEU A 231 -24.05 6.83 8.73
N VAL A 232 -25.28 7.27 8.99
CA VAL A 232 -26.08 6.91 10.15
C VAL A 232 -27.40 6.34 9.67
N VAL A 233 -27.71 5.11 10.08
CA VAL A 233 -29.05 4.52 9.91
C VAL A 233 -29.88 4.80 11.14
N ARG A 234 -30.99 5.51 10.95
CA ARG A 234 -31.98 5.81 11.98
C ARG A 234 -33.37 5.75 11.38
N GLY A 235 -34.27 4.96 11.98
CA GLY A 235 -35.65 4.85 11.50
C GLY A 235 -35.79 4.18 10.13
N GLY A 236 -34.82 3.36 9.72
CA GLY A 236 -34.83 2.68 8.41
C GLY A 236 -34.25 3.51 7.26
N GLU A 237 -33.74 4.70 7.53
CA GLU A 237 -33.10 5.57 6.53
C GLU A 237 -31.63 5.79 6.87
N ALA A 238 -30.77 5.81 5.85
CA ALA A 238 -29.36 6.16 5.97
C ALA A 238 -29.13 7.63 5.57
N VAL A 239 -28.53 8.40 6.46
CA VAL A 239 -28.15 9.81 6.21
C VAL A 239 -26.71 10.06 6.60
N GLU A 240 -26.07 11.05 5.99
CA GLU A 240 -24.72 11.47 6.36
C GLU A 240 -24.72 12.27 7.68
N LEU A 241 -23.66 12.12 8.47
CA LEU A 241 -23.40 13.03 9.59
C LEU A 241 -23.22 14.47 9.09
N PRO A 242 -23.64 15.48 9.88
CA PRO A 242 -23.41 16.88 9.54
C PRO A 242 -21.94 17.18 9.24
N ALA A 243 -21.67 17.75 8.07
CA ALA A 243 -20.32 18.10 7.66
C ALA A 243 -19.72 19.24 8.53
N PRO A 244 -18.50 19.09 9.07
CA PRO A 244 -17.70 20.22 9.55
C PRO A 244 -17.53 21.28 8.45
N VAL A 245 -17.30 22.53 8.84
CA VAL A 245 -17.08 23.65 7.91
C VAL A 245 -15.77 23.47 7.14
N SER A 246 -14.70 23.13 7.85
CA SER A 246 -13.38 22.85 7.27
C SER A 246 -13.18 21.35 7.14
N ARG A 247 -12.99 20.87 5.91
CA ARG A 247 -12.78 19.45 5.59
C ARG A 247 -11.50 19.19 4.79
N LEU A 248 -10.51 20.08 4.87
CA LEU A 248 -9.23 19.85 4.19
C LEU A 248 -8.50 18.62 4.78
N PRO A 249 -7.86 17.78 3.96
CA PRO A 249 -6.98 16.73 4.47
C PRO A 249 -5.83 17.29 5.29
N LEU A 250 -5.39 16.54 6.31
CA LEU A 250 -4.28 16.94 7.15
C LEU A 250 -2.96 16.92 6.36
N GLY A 251 -2.13 17.94 6.53
CA GLY A 251 -0.86 18.07 5.80
C GLY A 251 -0.99 18.70 4.42
N ALA A 252 -2.22 19.02 3.96
CA ALA A 252 -2.42 19.76 2.70
C ALA A 252 -1.88 21.19 2.79
N LEU A 253 -2.18 21.89 3.90
CA LEU A 253 -1.68 23.22 4.23
C LEU A 253 -1.09 23.21 5.63
N ARG A 254 -0.05 24.04 5.85
CA ARG A 254 0.68 24.06 7.12
C ARG A 254 -0.21 24.50 8.29
N ASP A 255 -0.96 25.58 8.08
CA ASP A 255 -1.79 26.22 9.09
C ASP A 255 -3.24 26.23 8.59
N THR A 256 -4.05 25.34 9.17
CA THR A 256 -5.46 25.16 8.86
C THR A 256 -6.25 25.17 10.16
N THR A 257 -7.41 25.83 10.16
CA THR A 257 -8.39 25.75 11.24
C THR A 257 -9.35 24.61 10.97
N TYR A 258 -9.60 23.80 11.99
CA TYR A 258 -10.56 22.70 11.95
C TYR A 258 -11.62 22.94 13.03
N ASP A 259 -12.88 22.83 12.65
CA ASP A 259 -14.02 22.86 13.57
C ASP A 259 -14.41 21.45 13.99
N ALA A 260 -15.09 21.37 15.13
CA ALA A 260 -15.67 20.14 15.64
C ALA A 260 -17.19 20.26 15.70
N LYS A 261 -17.88 19.14 15.53
CA LYS A 261 -19.34 19.02 15.66
C LYS A 261 -19.69 17.98 16.69
N THR A 262 -20.85 18.16 17.32
CA THR A 262 -21.44 17.17 18.23
C THR A 262 -22.68 16.58 17.59
N PHE A 263 -22.78 15.25 17.61
CA PHE A 263 -23.96 14.51 17.22
C PHE A 263 -24.49 13.70 18.41
N TRP A 264 -25.80 13.76 18.64
CA TRP A 264 -26.46 13.02 19.72
C TRP A 264 -26.95 11.68 19.20
N LEU A 265 -26.39 10.64 19.78
CA LEU A 265 -26.68 9.25 19.47
C LEU A 265 -27.96 8.81 20.18
N ARG A 266 -28.65 7.85 19.59
CA ARG A 266 -29.83 7.19 20.14
C ARG A 266 -29.60 5.68 20.13
N LYS A 267 -30.17 5.00 21.11
CA LYS A 267 -30.19 3.54 21.14
C LYS A 267 -30.78 3.02 19.82
N GLY A 268 -30.08 2.07 19.20
CA GLY A 268 -30.43 1.49 17.91
C GLY A 268 -29.83 2.19 16.69
N ASP A 269 -29.20 3.37 16.85
CA ASP A 269 -28.45 3.97 15.75
C ASP A 269 -27.32 3.04 15.31
N LEU A 270 -27.15 2.94 14.00
CA LEU A 270 -26.05 2.24 13.35
C LEU A 270 -25.24 3.26 12.55
N LEU A 271 -23.93 3.28 12.76
CA LEU A 271 -23.01 4.18 12.08
C LEU A 271 -22.00 3.39 11.25
N LEU A 272 -21.69 3.90 10.07
CA LEU A 272 -20.63 3.41 9.18
C LEU A 272 -19.61 4.53 8.98
N PHE A 273 -18.41 4.34 9.49
CA PHE A 273 -17.23 5.17 9.23
C PHE A 273 -16.41 4.46 8.17
N TYR A 274 -16.00 5.12 7.10
CA TYR A 274 -15.37 4.45 5.96
C TYR A 274 -14.43 5.37 5.18
N THR A 275 -13.47 4.75 4.49
CA THR A 275 -12.61 5.38 3.49
C THR A 275 -13.24 5.30 2.10
N ASP A 276 -12.76 6.12 1.18
CA ASP A 276 -13.31 6.25 -0.17
C ASP A 276 -13.20 4.95 -1.00
N GLY A 277 -12.22 4.08 -0.71
CA GLY A 277 -12.13 2.77 -1.38
C GLY A 277 -13.35 1.86 -1.18
N LEU A 278 -14.25 2.17 -0.23
CA LEU A 278 -15.52 1.46 -0.08
C LEU A 278 -16.60 1.92 -1.08
N ASN A 279 -16.87 3.23 -1.19
CA ASN A 279 -17.89 3.76 -2.11
C ASN A 279 -17.34 3.98 -3.53
N GLU A 280 -16.03 4.15 -3.69
CA GLU A 280 -15.33 4.26 -4.98
C GLU A 280 -14.84 2.90 -5.50
N ALA A 281 -15.31 1.79 -4.92
CA ALA A 281 -15.09 0.46 -5.49
C ALA A 281 -15.59 0.42 -6.94
N MET A 282 -14.71 0.00 -7.86
CA MET A 282 -14.87 0.21 -9.30
C MET A 282 -15.24 -1.08 -10.03
N SER A 283 -16.31 -1.03 -10.84
CA SER A 283 -16.71 -2.16 -11.70
C SER A 283 -15.82 -2.30 -12.93
N VAL A 284 -15.94 -3.44 -13.62
CA VAL A 284 -15.24 -3.70 -14.90
C VAL A 284 -15.60 -2.69 -15.99
N GLU A 285 -16.76 -2.03 -15.90
CA GLU A 285 -17.19 -0.93 -16.77
C GLU A 285 -16.71 0.45 -16.31
N ASN A 286 -15.82 0.53 -15.33
CA ASN A 286 -15.30 1.76 -14.74
C ASN A 286 -16.36 2.62 -14.02
N ALA A 287 -17.40 1.98 -13.47
CA ALA A 287 -18.42 2.66 -12.66
C ALA A 287 -18.15 2.47 -11.17
N TYR A 288 -18.32 3.51 -10.36
CA TYR A 288 -18.22 3.42 -8.90
C TYR A 288 -19.47 2.81 -8.27
N PHE A 289 -19.28 2.06 -7.18
CA PHE A 289 -20.37 1.51 -6.36
C PHE A 289 -21.32 2.63 -5.90
N GLY A 290 -20.72 3.71 -5.38
CA GLY A 290 -21.36 4.98 -5.08
C GLY A 290 -22.16 5.00 -3.78
N ASP A 291 -22.37 6.22 -3.28
CA ASP A 291 -22.96 6.47 -1.97
C ASP A 291 -24.38 5.91 -1.82
N GLU A 292 -25.20 5.99 -2.88
CA GLU A 292 -26.59 5.53 -2.83
C GLU A 292 -26.70 4.01 -2.69
N ARG A 293 -25.79 3.25 -3.34
CA ARG A 293 -25.76 1.79 -3.16
C ARG A 293 -25.24 1.40 -1.79
N LEU A 294 -24.25 2.13 -1.27
CA LEU A 294 -23.72 1.93 0.07
C LEU A 294 -24.79 2.21 1.14
N LYS A 295 -25.52 3.33 1.03
CA LYS A 295 -26.67 3.65 1.88
C LYS A 295 -27.74 2.55 1.83
N ALA A 296 -28.10 2.09 0.63
CA ALA A 296 -29.10 1.04 0.45
C ALA A 296 -28.66 -0.31 1.05
N SER A 297 -27.39 -0.70 0.86
CA SER A 297 -26.81 -1.91 1.46
C SER A 297 -26.82 -1.83 2.99
N LEU A 298 -26.37 -0.71 3.55
CA LEU A 298 -26.35 -0.49 5.00
C LEU A 298 -27.75 -0.57 5.63
N VAL A 299 -28.77 0.01 4.97
CA VAL A 299 -30.17 -0.09 5.43
C VAL A 299 -30.67 -1.54 5.35
N ARG A 300 -30.44 -2.22 4.22
CA ARG A 300 -30.88 -3.59 3.97
C ARG A 300 -30.40 -4.54 5.06
N HIS A 301 -29.14 -4.42 5.45
CA HIS A 301 -28.49 -5.33 6.39
C HIS A 301 -28.50 -4.85 7.85
N SER A 302 -29.12 -3.70 8.12
CA SER A 302 -29.07 -2.98 9.41
C SER A 302 -29.45 -3.80 10.65
N ALA A 303 -30.23 -4.88 10.49
CA ALA A 303 -30.67 -5.77 11.57
C ALA A 303 -29.71 -6.93 11.86
N ALA A 304 -28.75 -7.22 10.98
CA ALA A 304 -27.79 -8.30 11.14
C ALA A 304 -26.75 -8.00 12.25
N PRO A 305 -26.15 -9.02 12.88
CA PRO A 305 -24.95 -8.86 13.69
C PRO A 305 -23.85 -8.13 12.92
N LEU A 306 -23.06 -7.29 13.59
CA LEU A 306 -22.07 -6.44 12.90
C LEU A 306 -21.05 -7.22 12.03
N PRO A 307 -20.54 -8.39 12.44
CA PRO A 307 -19.65 -9.18 11.59
C PRO A 307 -20.33 -9.67 10.31
N GLU A 308 -21.58 -10.15 10.41
CA GLU A 308 -22.37 -10.61 9.26
C GLU A 308 -22.70 -9.44 8.33
N MET A 309 -23.10 -8.29 8.90
CA MET A 309 -23.36 -7.07 8.14
C MET A 309 -22.13 -6.60 7.36
N ALA A 310 -20.93 -6.66 7.94
CA ALA A 310 -19.71 -6.28 7.26
C ALA A 310 -19.43 -7.18 6.05
N GLU A 311 -19.62 -8.50 6.20
CA GLU A 311 -19.45 -9.45 5.10
C GLU A 311 -20.49 -9.23 3.99
N GLU A 312 -21.75 -8.97 4.35
CA GLU A 312 -22.83 -8.71 3.40
C GLU A 312 -22.62 -7.40 2.61
N ILE A 313 -22.11 -6.34 3.25
CA ILE A 313 -21.72 -5.10 2.56
C ILE A 313 -20.58 -5.36 1.56
N LEU A 314 -19.57 -6.13 1.98
CA LEU A 314 -18.47 -6.51 1.10
C LEU A 314 -18.94 -7.38 -0.06
N GLU A 315 -19.90 -8.27 0.17
CA GLU A 315 -20.48 -9.12 -0.86
C GLU A 315 -21.29 -8.30 -1.87
N ASP A 316 -22.10 -7.33 -1.42
CA ASP A 316 -22.79 -6.39 -2.32
C ASP A 316 -21.80 -5.66 -3.25
N ILE A 317 -20.64 -5.25 -2.72
CA ILE A 317 -19.56 -4.61 -3.49
C ILE A 317 -18.90 -5.60 -4.46
N ARG A 318 -18.58 -6.83 -4.01
CA ARG A 318 -17.99 -7.87 -4.87
C ARG A 318 -18.92 -8.26 -6.02
N GLN A 319 -20.22 -8.35 -5.77
CA GLN A 319 -21.22 -8.62 -6.79
C GLN A 319 -21.31 -7.48 -7.81
N PHE A 320 -21.31 -6.23 -7.35
CA PHE A 320 -21.33 -5.07 -8.23
C PHE A 320 -20.07 -4.97 -9.11
N THR A 321 -18.90 -5.26 -8.54
CA THR A 321 -17.62 -5.18 -9.23
C THR A 321 -17.31 -6.40 -10.11
N PHE A 322 -18.17 -7.42 -10.10
CA PHE A 322 -17.93 -8.72 -10.74
C PHE A 322 -16.58 -9.35 -10.35
N GLY A 323 -16.12 -9.11 -9.13
CA GLY A 323 -14.83 -9.58 -8.63
C GLY A 323 -13.61 -8.92 -9.29
N ALA A 324 -13.75 -7.71 -9.85
CA ALA A 324 -12.62 -6.92 -10.32
C ALA A 324 -11.57 -6.73 -9.21
N GLU A 325 -10.29 -6.58 -9.59
CA GLU A 325 -9.24 -6.26 -8.64
C GLU A 325 -9.53 -4.94 -7.93
N GLN A 326 -9.27 -4.91 -6.63
CA GLN A 326 -9.48 -3.74 -5.80
C GLN A 326 -8.59 -2.58 -6.26
N SER A 327 -9.22 -1.44 -6.55
CA SER A 327 -8.53 -0.23 -7.05
C SER A 327 -7.86 0.57 -5.93
N ASP A 328 -8.45 0.59 -4.73
CA ASP A 328 -7.95 1.32 -3.56
C ASP A 328 -8.18 0.58 -2.24
N ASP A 329 -7.43 0.93 -1.21
CA ASP A 329 -7.61 0.35 0.12
C ASP A 329 -9.03 0.64 0.63
N ALA A 330 -9.67 -0.34 1.25
CA ALA A 330 -11.05 -0.21 1.74
C ALA A 330 -11.07 -0.49 3.24
N THR A 331 -11.36 0.55 4.01
CA THR A 331 -11.39 0.47 5.47
C THR A 331 -12.68 1.04 5.99
N PHE A 332 -13.33 0.30 6.89
CA PHE A 332 -14.55 0.77 7.53
C PHE A 332 -14.74 0.20 8.92
N VAL A 333 -15.50 0.96 9.72
CA VAL A 333 -15.90 0.60 11.07
C VAL A 333 -17.41 0.76 11.20
N LEU A 334 -18.06 -0.31 11.65
CA LEU A 334 -19.46 -0.33 12.05
C LEU A 334 -19.55 -0.08 13.56
N LEU A 335 -20.47 0.79 13.96
CA LEU A 335 -20.79 1.06 15.35
C LEU A 335 -22.30 0.99 15.54
N ARG A 336 -22.77 0.16 16.48
CA ARG A 336 -24.18 0.09 16.87
C ARG A 336 -24.36 0.55 18.30
N VAL A 337 -25.28 1.50 18.51
CA VAL A 337 -25.55 2.05 19.85
C VAL A 337 -26.50 1.13 20.60
N THR A 338 -26.04 0.53 21.70
CA THR A 338 -26.83 -0.40 22.52
C THR A 338 -27.55 0.28 23.69
N GLY A 339 -27.11 1.47 24.10
CA GLY A 339 -27.75 2.28 25.15
C GLY A 339 -26.72 3.14 25.89
N ALA A 340 -27.15 3.97 26.83
CA ALA A 340 -26.22 4.78 27.62
C ALA A 340 -25.54 3.93 28.69
N LYS A 341 -24.30 4.26 29.05
CA LYS A 341 -23.69 3.75 30.28
C LYS A 341 -24.48 4.30 31.47
N PRO A 342 -24.96 3.45 32.41
CA PRO A 342 -25.58 3.96 33.63
C PRO A 342 -24.61 4.87 34.38
N ALA A 343 -25.09 6.03 34.84
CA ALA A 343 -24.29 6.90 35.69
C ALA A 343 -23.86 6.14 36.96
N PRO A 344 -22.62 6.34 37.46
CA PRO A 344 -22.19 5.71 38.69
C PRO A 344 -23.13 6.12 39.84
N ALA A 345 -23.57 5.13 40.62
CA ALA A 345 -24.47 5.35 41.76
C ALA A 345 -23.85 6.36 42.74
N GLY A 346 -24.50 7.52 42.91
CA GLY A 346 -24.06 8.57 43.84
C GLY A 346 -23.73 9.94 43.22
N SER A 347 -23.95 10.14 41.92
CA SER A 347 -23.93 11.48 41.32
C SER A 347 -25.35 12.06 41.30
N VAL A 348 -25.66 12.94 42.28
CA VAL A 348 -26.86 13.80 42.32
C VAL A 348 -26.42 15.23 42.11
#